data_AF-A0A830EHY4-F1
#
_entry.id   AF-A0A830EHY4-F1
#
_cell.length_a   1.000
_cell.length_b   1.000
_cell.length_c   1.000
_cell.angle_alpha   90.00
_cell.angle_beta   90.00
_cell.angle_gamma   90.00
#
_symmetry.space_group_name_H-M   'P 1'
#
loop_
_entity.id
_entity.type
_entity.pdbx_description
1 polymer ?
#
loop_
_entity_poly.entity_id
_entity_poly.type
_entity_poly.pdbx_seq_one_letter_code
_entity_poly.pdbx_strand_id
1 'polypeptide(L)'
;MTADDPTGVAGADGPRVESADAAAPALHVRYEGDDDPEKCTARKLARFDLVSLHRSDRNTPYGVVLNPHAERAVSPADADGGPLVALDCSWESAGEARFSLPGEHRALPYLVAANPVNFGRPMRLTTVEALAAALTIFGHRERAATLLAKFTWGHTFLELNDEPLRRYAACEDSADVVAVQQEYLNRGTE
;
A
#
# COMPACT_ATOMS: atom_id res chain seq x y z
N MET A 1 63.61 9.45 24.06
CA MET A 1 62.40 10.03 24.65
C MET A 1 61.71 10.75 23.50
N THR A 2 60.72 10.19 22.82
CA THR A 2 59.58 9.35 23.23
C THR A 2 59.23 8.33 22.14
N ALA A 3 58.55 7.27 22.56
CA ALA A 3 57.94 6.22 21.74
C ALA A 3 56.82 6.76 20.83
N ASP A 4 56.51 6.08 19.73
CA ASP A 4 55.38 5.13 19.60
C ASP A 4 55.07 4.91 18.10
N ASP A 5 55.03 3.66 17.67
CA ASP A 5 54.33 3.18 16.46
C ASP A 5 53.04 2.57 16.99
N PRO A 6 51.83 2.87 16.45
CA PRO A 6 51.25 1.86 15.55
C PRO A 6 50.31 2.39 14.44
N THR A 7 50.43 1.79 13.26
CA THR A 7 49.34 1.18 12.46
C THR A 7 48.10 2.03 12.12
N GLY A 8 48.06 2.58 10.89
CA GLY A 8 46.85 3.05 10.23
C GLY A 8 46.23 1.95 9.34
N VAL A 9 45.15 1.34 9.82
CA VAL A 9 44.29 0.40 9.10
C VAL A 9 43.63 1.07 7.88
N ALA A 10 43.88 0.54 6.68
CA ALA A 10 43.08 0.84 5.49
C ALA A 10 41.69 0.20 5.67
N GLY A 11 40.70 1.03 6.00
CA GLY A 11 39.30 0.62 6.05
C GLY A 11 38.83 0.22 4.65
N ALA A 12 38.31 -1.00 4.56
CA ALA A 12 37.65 -1.51 3.38
C ALA A 12 36.41 -0.66 3.07
N ASP A 13 36.34 -0.15 1.84
CA ASP A 13 35.10 0.29 1.20
C ASP A 13 34.19 -0.94 1.06
N GLY A 14 33.36 -1.18 2.08
CA GLY A 14 32.25 -2.11 1.97
C GLY A 14 31.19 -1.54 1.02
N PRO A 15 30.50 -2.38 0.24
CA PRO A 15 29.47 -1.91 -0.67
C PRO A 15 28.40 -1.16 0.13
N ARG A 16 28.18 0.11 -0.23
CA ARG A 16 27.09 0.93 0.29
C ARG A 16 25.79 0.20 -0.06
N VAL A 17 25.13 -0.37 0.94
CA VAL A 17 23.80 -0.93 0.82
C VAL A 17 22.89 0.19 0.32
N GLU A 18 22.57 0.19 -0.96
CA GLU A 18 21.51 1.03 -1.50
C GLU A 18 20.22 0.61 -0.80
N SER A 19 19.69 1.52 0.03
CA SER A 19 18.50 1.27 0.83
C SER A 19 17.33 0.92 -0.08
N ALA A 20 16.62 -0.16 0.23
CA ALA A 20 15.38 -0.57 -0.44
C ALA A 20 14.28 0.52 -0.46
N ASP A 21 14.47 1.63 0.25
CA ASP A 21 13.62 2.82 0.22
C ASP A 21 13.66 3.60 -1.11
N ALA A 22 14.74 3.47 -1.92
CA ALA A 22 14.87 4.26 -3.15
C ALA A 22 13.98 3.78 -4.31
N ALA A 23 13.43 2.55 -4.24
CA ALA A 23 12.64 1.94 -5.31
C ALA A 23 11.12 1.97 -5.07
N ALA A 24 10.66 2.34 -3.87
CA ALA A 24 9.26 2.22 -3.52
C ALA A 24 8.41 3.35 -4.16
N PRO A 25 7.19 3.07 -4.67
CA PRO A 25 6.42 4.04 -5.44
C PRO A 25 6.03 5.27 -4.62
N ALA A 26 5.98 6.45 -5.23
CA ALA A 26 5.43 7.64 -4.58
C ALA A 26 3.93 7.39 -4.25
N LEU A 27 3.47 7.84 -3.08
CA LEU A 27 2.10 7.60 -2.63
C LEU A 27 1.26 8.86 -2.75
N HIS A 28 0.14 8.75 -3.46
CA HIS A 28 -0.76 9.85 -3.73
C HIS A 28 -2.18 9.44 -3.32
N VAL A 29 -2.94 10.40 -2.79
CA VAL A 29 -4.34 10.17 -2.46
C VAL A 29 -5.20 11.29 -3.04
N ARG A 30 -6.18 10.91 -3.86
CA ARG A 30 -7.25 11.80 -4.29
C ARG A 30 -8.26 11.93 -3.16
N TYR A 31 -8.35 13.10 -2.54
CA TYR A 31 -9.20 13.38 -1.39
C TYR A 31 -10.45 14.15 -1.80
N GLU A 32 -11.64 13.56 -1.64
CA GLU A 32 -12.89 14.22 -2.01
C GLU A 32 -13.42 15.18 -0.96
N GLY A 33 -13.10 14.96 0.32
CA GLY A 33 -13.51 15.89 1.39
C GLY A 33 -14.88 15.62 2.01
N ASP A 34 -15.56 14.55 1.58
CA ASP A 34 -16.91 14.19 2.02
C ASP A 34 -16.93 13.38 3.34
N ASP A 35 -15.76 13.11 3.94
CA ASP A 35 -15.61 12.24 5.11
C ASP A 35 -15.14 13.02 6.36
N ASP A 36 -15.38 12.45 7.55
CA ASP A 36 -15.01 13.03 8.84
C ASP A 36 -13.48 13.30 8.89
N PRO A 37 -13.05 14.57 9.02
CA PRO A 37 -11.64 14.97 9.07
C PRO A 37 -10.77 14.19 10.07
N GLU A 38 -11.37 13.78 11.18
CA GLU A 38 -10.66 13.16 12.30
C GLU A 38 -10.52 11.64 12.10
N LYS A 39 -11.39 11.05 11.30
CA LYS A 39 -11.39 9.61 10.97
C LYS A 39 -10.70 9.30 9.64
N CYS A 40 -10.55 10.30 8.77
CA CYS A 40 -9.89 10.19 7.48
C CYS A 40 -8.42 9.74 7.63
N THR A 41 -8.14 8.49 7.26
CA THR A 41 -6.80 7.90 7.34
C THR A 41 -5.82 8.57 6.37
N ALA A 42 -6.28 9.00 5.20
CA ALA A 42 -5.46 9.71 4.21
C ALA A 42 -4.94 11.05 4.73
N ARG A 43 -5.79 11.84 5.39
CA ARG A 43 -5.38 13.11 6.02
C ARG A 43 -4.36 12.92 7.11
N LYS A 44 -4.51 11.86 7.91
CA LYS A 44 -3.53 11.53 8.94
C LYS A 44 -2.17 11.18 8.32
N LEU A 45 -2.13 10.35 7.28
CA LEU A 45 -0.88 10.03 6.58
C LEU A 45 -0.19 11.28 6.01
N ALA A 46 -0.96 12.19 5.43
CA ALA A 46 -0.42 13.43 4.86
C ALA A 46 0.15 14.39 5.91
N ARG A 47 -0.41 14.43 7.13
CA ARG A 47 0.17 15.20 8.25
C ARG A 47 1.56 14.69 8.68
N PHE A 48 1.90 13.45 8.33
CA PHE A 48 3.21 12.85 8.58
C PHE A 48 4.09 12.81 7.31
N ASP A 49 3.70 13.53 6.25
CA ASP A 49 4.42 13.57 4.96
C ASP A 49 4.61 12.19 4.32
N LEU A 50 3.73 11.22 4.63
CA LEU A 50 3.80 9.86 4.09
C LEU A 50 3.08 9.70 2.75
N VAL A 51 2.14 10.60 2.44
CA VAL A 51 1.38 10.64 1.19
C VAL A 51 1.15 12.08 0.72
N SER A 52 1.06 12.29 -0.58
CA SER A 52 0.65 13.57 -1.17
C SER A 52 -0.87 13.59 -1.41
N LEU A 53 -1.57 14.57 -0.83
CA LEU A 53 -3.03 14.73 -1.02
C LEU A 53 -3.36 15.64 -2.19
N HIS A 54 -4.31 15.19 -3.01
CA HIS A 54 -4.80 15.90 -4.19
C HIS A 54 -6.29 16.16 -4.07
N ARG A 55 -6.70 17.42 -4.26
CA ARG A 55 -8.12 17.83 -4.21
C ARG A 55 -8.81 17.85 -5.57
N SER A 56 -8.09 17.53 -6.64
CA SER A 56 -8.65 17.44 -8.00
C SER A 56 -7.96 16.35 -8.80
N ASP A 57 -8.71 15.77 -9.74
CA ASP A 57 -8.24 14.71 -10.63
C ASP A 57 -7.07 15.21 -11.47
N ARG A 58 -7.13 16.46 -11.96
CA ARG A 58 -6.08 17.11 -12.75
C ARG A 58 -4.73 17.19 -12.03
N ASN A 59 -4.73 17.35 -10.71
CA ASN A 59 -3.50 17.43 -9.93
C ASN A 59 -2.99 16.06 -9.46
N THR A 60 -3.84 15.04 -9.57
CA THR A 60 -3.47 13.67 -9.20
C THR A 60 -2.61 13.09 -10.32
N PRO A 61 -1.39 12.59 -10.03
CA PRO A 61 -0.53 12.06 -11.07
C PRO A 61 -1.08 10.77 -11.65
N TYR A 62 -0.69 10.49 -12.90
CA TYR A 62 -0.88 9.18 -13.51
C TYR A 62 -0.04 8.13 -12.77
N GLY A 63 -0.59 6.93 -12.58
CA GLY A 63 0.08 5.81 -11.93
C GLY A 63 -0.85 4.62 -11.74
N VAL A 64 -0.52 3.73 -10.83
CA VAL A 64 -1.37 2.59 -10.43
C VAL A 64 -2.49 3.11 -9.52
N VAL A 65 -3.73 3.03 -9.97
CA VAL A 65 -4.90 3.54 -9.24
C VAL A 65 -5.61 2.38 -8.57
N LEU A 66 -5.69 2.42 -7.24
CA LEU A 66 -6.49 1.46 -6.46
C LEU A 66 -7.97 1.74 -6.69
N ASN A 67 -8.62 0.82 -7.42
CA ASN A 67 -10.01 0.91 -7.82
C ASN A 67 -10.69 -0.45 -7.57
N PRO A 68 -11.64 -0.55 -6.61
CA PRO A 68 -12.32 -1.80 -6.30
C PRO A 68 -13.18 -2.36 -7.44
N HIS A 69 -13.46 -1.55 -8.47
CA HIS A 69 -14.24 -1.94 -9.66
C HIS A 69 -13.37 -2.31 -10.86
N ALA A 70 -12.05 -2.32 -10.72
CA ALA A 70 -11.15 -2.67 -11.82
C ALA A 70 -11.18 -4.18 -12.11
N GLU A 71 -11.09 -4.54 -13.40
CA GLU A 71 -11.08 -5.94 -13.84
C GLU A 71 -9.76 -6.67 -13.54
N ARG A 72 -8.67 -5.93 -13.38
CA ARG A 72 -7.34 -6.47 -13.07
C ARG A 72 -7.03 -6.32 -11.60
N ALA A 73 -6.59 -7.39 -10.96
CA ALA A 73 -6.05 -7.34 -9.60
C ALA A 73 -4.66 -6.69 -9.58
N VAL A 74 -4.32 -6.00 -8.48
CA VAL A 74 -2.97 -5.54 -8.15
C VAL A 74 -2.03 -6.76 -8.07
N SER A 75 -0.86 -6.67 -8.68
CA SER A 75 0.14 -7.73 -8.70
C SER A 75 1.57 -7.18 -8.60
N PRO A 76 2.59 -8.02 -8.35
CA PRO A 76 3.99 -7.58 -8.35
C PRO A 76 4.43 -6.94 -9.67
N ALA A 77 3.83 -7.31 -10.80
CA ALA A 77 4.08 -6.67 -12.10
C ALA A 77 3.74 -5.17 -12.16
N ASP A 78 2.94 -4.65 -11.22
CA ASP A 78 2.58 -3.24 -11.15
C ASP A 78 3.58 -2.40 -10.31
N ALA A 79 4.59 -3.03 -9.67
CA ALA A 79 5.53 -2.36 -8.76
C ALA A 79 6.33 -1.22 -9.42
N ASP A 80 6.71 -1.40 -10.69
CA ASP A 80 7.42 -0.40 -11.51
C ASP A 80 6.44 0.49 -12.32
N GLY A 81 5.14 0.38 -12.09
CA GLY A 81 4.07 1.11 -12.79
C GLY A 81 3.96 2.60 -12.45
N GLY A 82 4.91 3.13 -11.68
CA GLY A 82 4.94 4.53 -11.26
C GLY A 82 4.26 4.77 -9.90
N PRO A 83 3.74 5.99 -9.65
CA PRO A 83 3.11 6.33 -8.39
C PRO A 83 1.90 5.43 -8.06
N LEU A 84 1.73 5.11 -6.78
CA LEU A 84 0.52 4.43 -6.28
C LEU A 84 -0.50 5.48 -5.83
N VAL A 85 -1.71 5.39 -6.37
CA VAL A 85 -2.78 6.35 -6.16
C VAL A 85 -3.98 5.66 -5.51
N ALA A 86 -4.44 6.18 -4.37
CA ALA A 86 -5.70 5.76 -3.75
C ALA A 86 -6.76 6.87 -3.85
N LEU A 87 -8.03 6.47 -3.86
CA LEU A 87 -9.17 7.39 -3.74
C LEU A 87 -9.70 7.35 -2.30
N ASP A 88 -9.74 8.49 -1.65
CA ASP A 88 -10.34 8.67 -0.32
C ASP A 88 -11.72 9.33 -0.49
N CYS A 89 -12.72 8.48 -0.65
CA CYS A 89 -14.13 8.82 -0.79
C CYS A 89 -14.96 8.09 0.27
N SER A 90 -16.11 8.64 0.66
CA SER A 90 -17.02 7.93 1.56
C SER A 90 -17.64 6.72 0.86
N TRP A 91 -17.93 5.66 1.61
CA TRP A 91 -18.49 4.40 1.08
C TRP A 91 -19.84 4.59 0.37
N GLU A 92 -20.64 5.55 0.81
CA GLU A 92 -21.94 5.90 0.19
C GLU A 92 -21.76 6.56 -1.18
N SER A 93 -20.56 7.06 -1.47
CA SER A 93 -20.23 7.83 -2.67
C SER A 93 -19.36 7.06 -3.68
N ALA A 94 -18.89 5.86 -3.32
CA ALA A 94 -17.92 5.05 -4.07
C ALA A 94 -18.50 4.27 -5.28
N GLY A 95 -19.38 4.91 -6.07
CA GLY A 95 -19.88 4.35 -7.33
C GLY A 95 -18.84 4.37 -8.46
N GLU A 96 -19.02 3.52 -9.48
CA GLU A 96 -18.14 3.38 -10.65
C GLU A 96 -17.79 4.72 -11.32
N ALA A 97 -18.75 5.66 -11.36
CA ALA A 97 -18.62 6.95 -12.04
C ALA A 97 -17.57 7.90 -11.42
N ARG A 98 -17.04 7.63 -10.22
CA ARG A 98 -16.01 8.47 -9.56
C ARG A 98 -14.57 8.04 -9.84
N PHE A 99 -14.34 6.91 -10.49
CA PHE A 99 -13.00 6.46 -10.86
C PHE A 99 -12.55 6.99 -12.23
N SER A 100 -12.80 8.28 -12.50
CA SER A 100 -12.34 9.00 -13.70
C SER A 100 -10.86 9.38 -13.68
N LEU A 101 -10.12 8.97 -12.65
CA LEU A 101 -8.70 9.27 -12.51
C LEU A 101 -7.91 8.63 -13.67
N PRO A 102 -7.02 9.40 -14.32
CA PRO A 102 -6.13 8.84 -15.32
C PRO A 102 -5.10 7.93 -14.63
N GLY A 103 -4.98 6.68 -15.10
CA GLY A 103 -4.04 5.73 -14.52
C GLY A 103 -4.33 4.29 -14.93
N GLU A 104 -3.48 3.38 -14.47
CA GLU A 104 -3.64 1.94 -14.57
C GLU A 104 -4.48 1.46 -13.38
N HIS A 105 -5.76 1.19 -13.62
CA HIS A 105 -6.69 0.80 -12.56
C HIS A 105 -6.48 -0.65 -12.15
N ARG A 106 -6.38 -0.89 -10.84
CA ARG A 106 -6.20 -2.22 -10.24
C ARG A 106 -7.06 -2.39 -8.99
N ALA A 107 -7.71 -3.54 -8.87
CA ALA A 107 -8.45 -3.93 -7.69
C ALA A 107 -7.52 -4.64 -6.70
N LEU A 108 -7.66 -4.36 -5.41
CA LEU A 108 -6.98 -5.17 -4.41
C LEU A 108 -7.60 -6.58 -4.38
N PRO A 109 -6.79 -7.63 -4.17
CA PRO A 109 -7.34 -8.96 -3.98
C PRO A 109 -8.05 -9.10 -2.64
N TYR A 110 -8.71 -10.24 -2.43
CA TYR A 110 -9.40 -10.55 -1.18
C TYR A 110 -8.49 -10.34 0.04
N LEU A 111 -8.91 -9.43 0.91
CA LEU A 111 -8.26 -9.06 2.17
C LEU A 111 -9.32 -8.71 3.21
N VAL A 112 -8.95 -8.87 4.47
CA VAL A 112 -9.83 -8.63 5.63
C VAL A 112 -9.41 -7.37 6.36
N ALA A 113 -10.38 -6.52 6.65
CA ALA A 113 -10.16 -5.28 7.38
C ALA A 113 -9.75 -5.51 8.84
N ALA A 114 -8.75 -4.76 9.30
CA ALA A 114 -8.34 -4.69 10.70
C ALA A 114 -8.71 -3.35 11.35
N ASN A 115 -9.23 -2.38 10.58
CA ASN A 115 -9.72 -1.12 11.13
C ASN A 115 -10.88 -1.35 12.12
N PRO A 116 -11.01 -0.53 13.20
CA PRO A 116 -11.99 -0.75 14.26
C PRO A 116 -13.46 -0.70 13.80
N VAL A 117 -13.75 -0.04 12.67
CA VAL A 117 -15.12 0.11 12.17
C VAL A 117 -15.59 -1.15 11.45
N ASN A 118 -14.70 -1.78 10.69
CA ASN A 118 -15.02 -2.91 9.82
C ASN A 118 -14.22 -4.17 10.15
N PHE A 119 -13.68 -4.30 11.37
CA PHE A 119 -12.83 -5.41 11.76
C PHE A 119 -13.43 -6.77 11.37
N GLY A 120 -12.63 -7.60 10.70
CA GLY A 120 -13.05 -8.93 10.24
C GLY A 120 -13.92 -8.94 8.99
N ARG A 121 -14.33 -7.77 8.46
CA ARG A 121 -15.13 -7.69 7.24
C ARG A 121 -14.24 -7.73 5.99
N PRO A 122 -14.55 -8.57 5.00
CA PRO A 122 -13.78 -8.64 3.76
C PRO A 122 -13.99 -7.37 2.94
N MET A 123 -12.94 -6.93 2.24
CA MET A 123 -12.96 -5.83 1.26
C MET A 123 -13.44 -4.47 1.81
N ARG A 124 -13.53 -4.30 3.14
CA ARG A 124 -13.91 -3.04 3.82
C ARG A 124 -12.70 -2.31 4.38
N LEU A 125 -11.68 -2.17 3.53
CA LEU A 125 -10.39 -1.58 3.87
C LEU A 125 -10.50 -0.05 3.95
N THR A 126 -9.77 0.55 4.88
CA THR A 126 -9.48 1.98 4.87
C THR A 126 -8.42 2.32 3.82
N THR A 127 -8.28 3.61 3.47
CA THR A 127 -7.25 4.09 2.54
C THR A 127 -5.83 3.68 2.95
N VAL A 128 -5.50 3.73 4.25
CA VAL A 128 -4.19 3.26 4.73
C VAL A 128 -3.99 1.75 4.56
N GLU A 129 -5.00 0.94 4.84
CA GLU A 129 -4.93 -0.51 4.64
C GLU A 129 -4.80 -0.85 3.15
N ALA A 130 -5.51 -0.14 2.29
CA ALA A 130 -5.43 -0.32 0.84
C ALA A 130 -4.03 -0.01 0.29
N LEU A 131 -3.44 1.13 0.70
CA LEU A 131 -2.07 1.49 0.35
C LEU A 131 -1.05 0.48 0.90
N ALA A 132 -1.21 0.06 2.15
CA ALA A 132 -0.32 -0.91 2.78
C ALA A 132 -0.39 -2.30 2.12
N ALA A 133 -1.58 -2.73 1.69
CA ALA A 133 -1.77 -3.97 0.95
C ALA A 133 -1.00 -3.95 -0.37
N ALA A 134 -1.21 -2.91 -1.20
CA ALA A 134 -0.53 -2.77 -2.48
C ALA A 134 1.00 -2.69 -2.31
N LEU A 135 1.49 -1.89 -1.36
CA LEU A 135 2.92 -1.85 -1.03
C LEU A 135 3.47 -3.22 -0.64
N THR A 136 2.73 -4.00 0.14
CA THR A 136 3.18 -5.34 0.53
C THR A 136 3.24 -6.28 -0.66
N ILE A 137 2.25 -6.21 -1.57
CA ILE A 137 2.23 -6.99 -2.82
C ILE A 137 3.42 -6.59 -3.73
N PHE A 138 3.80 -5.32 -3.75
CA PHE A 138 4.97 -4.83 -4.48
C PHE A 138 6.31 -5.14 -3.79
N GLY A 139 6.31 -5.87 -2.67
CA GLY A 139 7.54 -6.20 -1.93
C GLY A 139 8.03 -5.14 -0.93
N HIS A 140 7.30 -4.04 -0.74
CA HIS A 140 7.64 -2.94 0.16
C HIS A 140 6.95 -3.06 1.53
N ARG A 141 7.03 -4.23 2.16
CA ARG A 141 6.35 -4.52 3.43
C ARG A 141 6.77 -3.60 4.58
N GLU A 142 8.04 -3.20 4.65
CA GLU A 142 8.52 -2.28 5.70
C GLU A 142 7.91 -0.89 5.57
N ARG A 143 7.73 -0.41 4.33
CA ARG A 143 7.04 0.86 4.07
C ARG A 143 5.55 0.76 4.39
N ALA A 144 4.91 -0.37 4.07
CA ALA A 144 3.54 -0.65 4.50
C ALA A 144 3.40 -0.60 6.03
N ALA A 145 4.31 -1.26 6.76
CA ALA A 145 4.35 -1.22 8.22
C ALA A 145 4.54 0.22 8.76
N THR A 146 5.35 1.04 8.10
CA THR A 146 5.56 2.45 8.45
C THR A 146 4.27 3.28 8.34
N LEU A 147 3.45 3.06 7.31
CA LEU A 147 2.13 3.70 7.18
C LEU A 147 1.20 3.27 8.32
N LEU A 148 1.12 1.96 8.55
CA LEU A 148 0.23 1.35 9.54
C LEU A 148 0.60 1.71 10.97
N ALA A 149 1.89 1.89 11.29
CA ALA A 149 2.38 2.28 12.61
C ALA A 149 1.84 3.64 13.11
N LYS A 150 1.27 4.47 12.23
CA LYS A 150 0.58 5.70 12.63
C LYS A 150 -0.79 5.43 13.27
N PHE A 151 -1.28 4.20 13.21
CA PHE A 151 -2.57 3.77 13.72
C PHE A 151 -2.35 2.67 14.76
N THR A 152 -2.95 2.81 15.94
CA THR A 152 -2.75 1.87 17.07
C THR A 152 -3.12 0.43 16.71
N TRP A 153 -4.13 0.26 15.85
CA TRP A 153 -4.59 -1.02 15.31
C TRP A 153 -3.88 -1.45 14.02
N GLY A 154 -2.99 -0.63 13.45
CA GLY A 154 -2.47 -0.84 12.10
C GLY A 154 -1.65 -2.12 11.94
N HIS A 155 -0.87 -2.51 12.96
CA HIS A 155 -0.09 -3.75 12.95
C HIS A 155 -0.96 -4.99 12.71
N THR A 156 -2.18 -5.00 13.28
CA THR A 156 -3.14 -6.09 13.15
C THR A 156 -3.52 -6.36 11.69
N PHE A 157 -3.46 -5.36 10.80
CA PHE A 157 -3.75 -5.57 9.37
C PHE A 157 -2.77 -6.55 8.71
N LEU A 158 -1.47 -6.39 8.97
CA LEU A 158 -0.43 -7.26 8.41
C LEU A 158 -0.46 -8.64 9.05
N GLU A 159 -0.79 -8.74 10.34
CA GLU A 159 -0.93 -10.02 11.04
C GLU A 159 -2.13 -10.81 10.54
N LEU A 160 -3.30 -10.16 10.43
CA LEU A 160 -4.54 -10.77 9.98
C LEU A 160 -4.45 -11.28 8.53
N ASN A 161 -3.68 -10.58 7.69
CA ASN A 161 -3.55 -10.88 6.26
C ASN A 161 -2.15 -11.41 5.90
N ASP A 162 -1.37 -11.92 6.86
CA ASP A 162 0.03 -12.28 6.63
C ASP A 162 0.18 -13.31 5.51
N GLU A 163 -0.56 -14.42 5.62
CA GLU A 163 -0.52 -15.49 4.63
C GLU A 163 -1.03 -15.03 3.25
N PRO A 164 -2.24 -14.43 3.10
CA PRO A 164 -2.69 -13.89 1.82
C PRO A 164 -1.67 -12.93 1.18
N LEU A 165 -1.21 -11.91 1.93
CA LEU A 165 -0.28 -10.91 1.40
C LEU A 165 1.05 -11.53 0.96
N ARG A 166 1.58 -12.50 1.71
CA ARG A 166 2.80 -13.22 1.32
C ARG A 166 2.61 -14.02 0.02
N ARG A 167 1.45 -14.66 -0.16
CA ARG A 167 1.15 -15.42 -1.38
C ARG A 167 0.95 -14.50 -2.58
N TYR A 168 0.22 -13.39 -2.42
CA TYR A 168 0.04 -12.39 -3.48
C TYR A 168 1.36 -11.75 -3.91
N ALA A 169 2.26 -11.45 -2.96
CA ALA A 169 3.58 -10.90 -3.26
C ALA A 169 4.51 -11.89 -4.00
N ALA A 170 4.19 -13.19 -4.00
CA ALA A 170 4.95 -14.22 -4.70
C ALA A 170 4.39 -14.56 -6.10
N CYS A 171 3.30 -13.90 -6.52
CA CYS A 171 2.69 -14.08 -7.83
C CYS A 171 3.49 -13.34 -8.92
N GLU A 172 3.38 -13.77 -10.18
CA GLU A 172 4.00 -13.04 -11.29
C GLU A 172 3.09 -11.88 -11.74
N ASP A 173 1.79 -12.15 -11.89
CA ASP A 173 0.85 -11.23 -12.50
C ASP A 173 -0.54 -11.22 -11.85
N SER A 174 -1.45 -10.47 -12.48
CA SER A 174 -2.83 -10.32 -12.04
C SER A 174 -3.62 -11.63 -12.04
N ALA A 175 -3.37 -12.52 -13.01
CA ALA A 175 -4.09 -13.79 -13.12
C ALA A 175 -3.68 -14.75 -12.00
N ASP A 176 -2.39 -14.79 -11.66
CA ASP A 176 -1.87 -15.56 -10.53
C ASP A 176 -2.48 -15.09 -9.20
N VAL A 177 -2.53 -13.77 -8.99
CA VAL A 177 -3.15 -13.18 -7.79
C VAL A 177 -4.63 -13.56 -7.69
N VAL A 178 -5.37 -13.51 -8.81
CA VAL A 178 -6.77 -13.94 -8.85
C VAL A 178 -6.90 -15.42 -8.54
N ALA A 179 -6.04 -16.28 -9.08
CA ALA A 179 -6.07 -17.72 -8.79
C ALA A 179 -5.87 -18.01 -7.29
N VAL A 180 -4.90 -17.35 -6.65
CA VAL A 180 -4.68 -17.44 -5.19
C VAL A 180 -5.89 -16.91 -4.42
N GLN A 181 -6.47 -15.78 -4.84
CA GLN A 181 -7.67 -15.22 -4.21
C GLN A 181 -8.85 -16.20 -4.21
N GLN A 182 -9.06 -16.94 -5.31
CA GLN A 182 -10.19 -17.87 -5.40
C GLN A 182 -10.14 -18.96 -4.33
N GLU A 183 -8.94 -19.37 -3.90
CA GLU A 183 -8.81 -20.33 -2.80
C GLU A 183 -9.38 -19.80 -1.47
N TYR A 184 -9.28 -18.50 -1.21
CA TYR A 184 -9.82 -17.89 0.00
C TYR A 184 -11.34 -17.70 -0.08
N LEU A 185 -11.86 -17.35 -1.26
CA LEU A 185 -13.30 -17.18 -1.48
C LEU A 185 -14.05 -18.51 -1.39
N ASN A 186 -13.48 -19.58 -1.91
CA ASN A 186 -14.08 -20.91 -1.87
C ASN A 186 -14.18 -21.47 -0.44
N ARG A 187 -13.17 -21.22 0.41
CA ARG A 187 -13.19 -21.65 1.83
C ARG A 187 -14.27 -20.97 2.67
N GLY A 188 -14.76 -19.80 2.25
CA GLY A 188 -15.82 -19.06 2.94
C GLY A 188 -17.24 -19.48 2.55
N THR A 189 -17.39 -20.42 1.60
CA THR A 189 -18.69 -20.94 1.13
C THR A 189 -18.98 -22.38 1.55
N GLU A 190 -18.13 -22.96 2.41
CA GLU A 190 -18.32 -24.27 3.05
C GLU A 190 -18.96 -24.19 4.44
#